data_AF-A0A424Q6M7-F1
#
_entry.id   AF-A0A424Q6M7-F1
#
_cell.length_a   1.000
_cell.length_b   1.000
_cell.length_c   1.000
_cell.angle_alpha   90.00
_cell.angle_beta   90.00
_cell.angle_gamma   90.00
#
_symmetry.space_group_name_H-M   'P 1'
#
loop_
_entity.id
_entity.type
_entity.pdbx_description
1 polymer ?
#
loop_
_entity_poly.entity_id
_entity_poly.type
_entity_poly.pdbx_seq_one_letter_code
_entity_poly.pdbx_strand_id
1 'polypeptide(L)'
;MRREEDWDVKDELTCQKAIRRFDLSPRPMGIPTDIDPPPKTIQIDWPVNPIPIEVQKNVGKRIVKRGEFGWLSDEKVDEIVEIIADFPITLEQALSLRAAINQEKSVYSHHRIMDRKKDLKRRYDNGTDILELAKIVDGPPVNVFRAILSARNFGKNRIKTLLKEPSRMNNRDQEQFKIAEDADRVSNVDQTETHIAADLFEDVLCNHFDSLGIRFRRQAELVKEQVELEGRPIRTPDLLFLDDLRINGVPCAWIDAKHFFGSALSFPRKKTQKQINRYTEAYGQGAIIYRHGFCDGLNLQGAQKLDSGPVDLSLLTEHNENRS
;
A
#
# COMPACT_ATOMS: atom_id res chain seq x y z
N MET A 1 -12.80 1.17 -30.19
CA MET A 1 -11.51 1.58 -30.79
C MET A 1 -10.45 1.52 -29.70
N ARG A 2 -9.39 0.76 -29.95
CA ARG A 2 -8.47 0.19 -28.97
C ARG A 2 -7.58 1.25 -28.32
N ARG A 3 -7.43 1.18 -26.99
CA ARG A 3 -6.36 1.82 -26.21
C ARG A 3 -5.22 0.81 -25.99
N GLU A 4 -4.70 0.25 -27.10
CA GLU A 4 -3.59 -0.72 -27.06
C GLU A 4 -2.22 -0.05 -27.26
N GLU A 5 -2.13 1.15 -27.84
CA GLU A 5 -0.84 1.71 -28.30
C GLU A 5 0.04 2.33 -27.19
N ASP A 6 -0.55 2.82 -26.09
CA ASP A 6 0.21 3.51 -25.03
C ASP A 6 0.89 2.56 -24.02
N TRP A 7 0.50 1.28 -24.01
CA TRP A 7 1.07 0.26 -23.13
C TRP A 7 2.38 -0.31 -23.67
N ASP A 8 2.53 -0.34 -25.00
CA ASP A 8 3.58 -1.12 -25.67
C ASP A 8 4.94 -0.40 -25.69
N VAL A 9 4.95 0.88 -26.08
CA VAL A 9 6.22 1.61 -26.35
C VAL A 9 7.00 1.94 -25.07
N LYS A 10 6.29 2.30 -24.00
CA LYS A 10 6.93 2.75 -22.76
C LYS A 10 7.51 1.58 -21.97
N ASP A 11 6.83 0.43 -21.99
CA ASP A 11 7.32 -0.78 -21.34
C ASP A 11 8.46 -1.42 -22.15
N GLU A 12 8.48 -1.27 -23.48
CA GLU A 12 9.64 -1.65 -24.30
C GLU A 12 10.90 -0.84 -23.90
N LEU A 13 10.77 0.47 -23.74
CA LEU A 13 11.89 1.33 -23.36
C LEU A 13 12.43 0.99 -21.96
N THR A 14 11.55 0.75 -20.99
CA THR A 14 11.99 0.33 -19.65
C THR A 14 12.61 -1.06 -19.67
N CYS A 15 12.13 -1.97 -20.51
CA CYS A 15 12.74 -3.29 -20.71
C CYS A 15 14.15 -3.17 -21.28
N GLN A 16 14.34 -2.42 -22.37
CA GLN A 16 15.67 -2.19 -22.96
C GLN A 16 16.62 -1.56 -21.94
N LYS A 17 16.13 -0.61 -21.14
CA LYS A 17 16.92 0.02 -20.08
C LYS A 17 17.32 -0.96 -18.98
N ALA A 18 16.43 -1.86 -18.57
CA ALA A 18 16.77 -2.90 -17.61
C ALA A 18 17.92 -3.77 -18.09
N ILE A 19 17.92 -4.15 -19.38
CA ILE A 19 18.97 -4.98 -19.98
C ILE A 19 20.29 -4.21 -20.04
N ARG A 20 20.25 -2.99 -20.59
CA ARG A 20 21.45 -2.16 -20.81
C ARG A 20 22.02 -1.53 -19.54
N ARG A 21 21.38 -1.71 -18.37
CA ARG A 21 21.81 -1.07 -17.11
C ARG A 21 23.24 -1.41 -16.71
N PHE A 22 23.72 -2.58 -17.16
CA PHE A 22 25.10 -3.02 -16.96
C PHE A 22 26.09 -2.44 -17.99
N ASP A 23 25.63 -1.79 -19.05
CA ASP A 23 26.52 -1.20 -20.07
C ASP A 23 26.68 0.32 -19.87
N LEU A 24 25.95 0.90 -18.93
CA LEU A 24 25.95 2.34 -18.69
C LEU A 24 27.23 2.80 -17.95
N SER A 25 27.74 3.97 -18.36
CA SER A 25 28.84 4.67 -17.70
C SER A 25 28.43 6.14 -17.44
N PRO A 26 28.30 6.56 -16.15
CA PRO A 26 28.46 5.76 -14.94
C PRO A 26 27.32 4.73 -14.77
N ARG A 27 27.59 3.66 -14.00
CA ARG A 27 26.58 2.67 -13.64
C ARG A 27 25.45 3.31 -12.82
N PRO A 28 24.21 2.80 -12.89
CA PRO A 28 23.14 3.22 -11.99
C PRO A 28 23.52 3.00 -10.53
N MET A 29 23.16 3.95 -9.67
CA MET A 29 23.39 3.92 -8.22
C MET A 29 22.98 2.59 -7.58
N GLY A 30 23.84 2.02 -6.74
CA GLY A 30 23.62 0.72 -6.10
C GLY A 30 24.08 -0.48 -6.95
N ILE A 31 24.38 -0.32 -8.24
CA ILE A 31 25.02 -1.35 -9.06
C ILE A 31 26.54 -1.16 -8.98
N PRO A 32 27.30 -2.15 -8.48
CA PRO A 32 28.76 -2.06 -8.44
C PRO A 32 29.38 -1.85 -9.83
N THR A 33 30.51 -1.15 -9.87
CA THR A 33 31.30 -0.97 -11.10
C THR A 33 31.90 -2.27 -11.60
N ASP A 34 32.27 -3.15 -10.67
CA ASP A 34 32.80 -4.48 -10.95
C ASP A 34 31.88 -5.53 -10.30
N ILE A 35 31.43 -6.49 -11.11
CA ILE A 35 30.55 -7.57 -10.68
C ILE A 35 31.23 -8.86 -11.14
N ASP A 36 31.76 -9.62 -10.17
CA ASP A 36 32.43 -10.90 -10.40
C ASP A 36 31.64 -12.04 -9.75
N PRO A 37 31.24 -13.09 -10.48
CA PRO A 37 31.33 -13.24 -11.94
C PRO A 37 30.45 -12.22 -12.69
N PRO A 38 30.73 -11.95 -13.99
CA PRO A 38 29.91 -11.05 -14.80
C PRO A 38 28.41 -11.38 -14.75
N PRO A 39 27.51 -10.39 -14.91
CA PRO A 39 26.07 -10.62 -14.93
C PRO A 39 25.68 -11.70 -15.94
N LYS A 40 24.89 -12.68 -15.49
CA LYS A 40 24.35 -13.74 -16.35
C LYS A 40 22.85 -13.53 -16.57
N THR A 41 22.32 -14.05 -17.67
CA THR A 41 20.88 -14.10 -17.88
C THR A 41 20.29 -15.29 -17.12
N ILE A 42 19.27 -15.02 -16.31
CA ILE A 42 18.54 -16.02 -15.53
C ILE A 42 17.06 -15.90 -15.91
N GLN A 43 16.40 -17.01 -16.19
CA GLN A 43 14.97 -17.03 -16.48
C GLN A 43 14.24 -17.84 -15.41
N ILE A 44 13.13 -17.28 -14.93
CA ILE A 44 12.23 -17.95 -14.00
C ILE A 44 10.78 -17.79 -14.46
N ASP A 45 9.99 -18.82 -14.20
CA ASP A 45 8.54 -18.77 -14.32
C ASP A 45 7.93 -18.38 -12.97
N TRP A 46 6.99 -17.45 -13.01
CA TRP A 46 6.27 -16.95 -11.85
C TRP A 46 4.78 -16.96 -12.15
N PRO A 47 4.06 -18.06 -11.86
CA PRO A 47 2.62 -18.12 -12.09
C PRO A 47 1.91 -17.04 -11.27
N VAL A 48 0.88 -16.43 -11.87
CA VAL A 48 0.07 -15.38 -11.23
C VAL A 48 -1.41 -15.71 -11.31
N ASN A 49 -2.15 -15.34 -10.27
CA ASN A 49 -3.59 -15.59 -10.12
C ASN A 49 -4.32 -14.29 -9.75
N PRO A 50 -4.43 -13.33 -10.68
CA PRO A 50 -5.05 -12.05 -10.40
C PRO A 50 -6.56 -12.16 -10.19
N ILE A 51 -7.09 -11.32 -9.30
CA ILE A 51 -8.53 -11.22 -9.07
C ILE A 51 -9.17 -10.36 -10.17
N PRO A 52 -10.28 -10.79 -10.79
CA PRO A 52 -10.96 -10.00 -11.81
C PRO A 52 -11.46 -8.65 -11.29
N ILE A 53 -11.33 -7.60 -12.09
CA ILE A 53 -11.77 -6.24 -11.73
C ILE A 53 -13.25 -6.16 -11.34
N GLU A 54 -14.10 -6.98 -11.98
CA GLU A 54 -15.53 -7.04 -11.65
C GLU A 54 -15.77 -7.64 -10.25
N VAL A 55 -14.97 -8.62 -9.84
CA VAL A 55 -15.00 -9.15 -8.46
C VAL A 55 -14.63 -8.04 -7.48
N GLN A 56 -13.52 -7.34 -7.71
CA GLN A 56 -13.11 -6.22 -6.84
C GLN A 56 -14.20 -5.15 -6.74
N LYS A 57 -14.80 -4.75 -7.87
CA LYS A 57 -15.87 -3.73 -7.90
C LYS A 57 -17.11 -4.18 -7.12
N ASN A 58 -17.53 -5.44 -7.31
CA ASN A 58 -18.74 -5.98 -6.67
C ASN A 58 -18.55 -6.17 -5.18
N VAL A 59 -17.48 -6.87 -4.79
CA VAL A 59 -17.14 -7.14 -3.39
C VAL A 59 -16.86 -5.83 -2.65
N GLY A 60 -16.08 -4.92 -3.23
CA GLY A 60 -15.76 -3.61 -2.62
C GLY A 60 -16.99 -2.77 -2.28
N LYS A 61 -18.05 -2.82 -3.11
CA LYS A 61 -19.33 -2.12 -2.82
C LYS A 61 -20.12 -2.75 -1.67
N ARG A 62 -19.97 -4.07 -1.45
CA ARG A 62 -20.75 -4.82 -0.46
C ARG A 62 -20.13 -4.79 0.94
N ILE A 63 -18.79 -4.86 1.01
CA ILE A 63 -18.01 -4.92 2.26
C ILE A 63 -17.72 -3.55 2.90
N VAL A 64 -17.93 -2.46 2.17
CA VAL A 64 -17.75 -1.09 2.69
C VAL A 64 -19.10 -0.49 3.00
N LYS A 65 -19.31 -0.14 4.27
CA LYS A 65 -20.52 0.55 4.73
C LYS A 65 -20.26 2.04 4.96
N ARG A 66 -21.34 2.83 4.91
CA ARG A 66 -21.28 4.28 5.11
C ARG A 66 -20.93 4.63 6.55
N GLY A 67 -19.94 5.49 6.76
CA GLY A 67 -19.51 5.91 8.09
C GLY A 67 -18.71 4.86 8.88
N GLU A 68 -18.39 3.71 8.29
CA GLU A 68 -17.61 2.67 8.95
C GLU A 68 -16.12 2.73 8.57
N PHE A 69 -15.31 3.27 9.48
CA PHE A 69 -13.86 3.42 9.32
C PHE A 69 -13.05 2.66 10.36
N GLY A 70 -13.70 2.09 11.37
CA GLY A 70 -13.09 1.37 12.48
C GLY A 70 -12.84 -0.11 12.23
N TRP A 71 -12.46 -0.80 13.30
CA TRP A 71 -12.36 -2.25 13.37
C TRP A 71 -13.72 -2.90 13.07
N LEU A 72 -13.65 -4.11 12.53
CA LEU A 72 -14.81 -4.97 12.36
C LEU A 72 -14.93 -5.84 13.62
N SER A 73 -16.15 -6.05 14.10
CA SER A 73 -16.41 -7.11 15.07
C SER A 73 -16.42 -8.46 14.34
N ASP A 74 -16.32 -9.55 15.08
CA ASP A 74 -16.31 -10.91 14.53
C ASP A 74 -17.57 -11.16 13.68
N GLU A 75 -18.74 -10.69 14.13
CA GLU A 75 -19.99 -10.83 13.36
C GLU A 75 -19.91 -10.11 12.00
N LYS A 76 -19.22 -8.97 11.94
CA LYS A 76 -19.04 -8.25 10.67
C LYS A 76 -17.98 -8.90 9.78
N VAL A 77 -17.03 -9.62 10.36
CA VAL A 77 -16.08 -10.44 9.59
C VAL A 77 -16.84 -11.61 8.97
N ASP A 78 -17.71 -12.27 9.74
CA ASP A 78 -18.58 -13.35 9.24
C ASP A 78 -19.51 -12.86 8.12
N GLU A 79 -20.11 -11.67 8.25
CA GLU A 79 -20.87 -11.04 7.16
C GLU A 79 -20.03 -10.87 5.88
N ILE A 80 -18.74 -10.53 6.02
CA ILE A 80 -17.85 -10.43 4.86
C ILE A 80 -17.61 -11.81 4.24
N VAL A 81 -17.40 -12.84 5.06
CA VAL A 81 -17.25 -14.23 4.60
C VAL A 81 -18.47 -14.66 3.78
N GLU A 82 -19.68 -14.38 4.26
CA GLU A 82 -20.92 -14.65 3.52
C GLU A 82 -20.99 -13.88 2.20
N ILE A 83 -20.63 -12.59 2.20
CA ILE A 83 -20.64 -11.74 1.00
C ILE A 83 -19.70 -12.26 -0.10
N ILE A 84 -18.56 -12.83 0.30
CA ILE A 84 -17.51 -13.26 -0.64
C ILE A 84 -17.59 -14.72 -1.04
N ALA A 85 -18.50 -15.52 -0.46
CA ALA A 85 -18.59 -16.96 -0.67
C ALA A 85 -18.66 -17.38 -2.15
N ASP A 86 -19.35 -16.59 -2.98
CA ASP A 86 -19.52 -16.85 -4.42
C ASP A 86 -18.44 -16.20 -5.32
N PHE A 87 -17.41 -15.59 -4.72
CA PHE A 87 -16.38 -14.85 -5.44
C PHE A 87 -15.01 -15.51 -5.28
N PRO A 88 -14.15 -15.48 -6.31
CA PRO A 88 -12.78 -15.97 -6.22
C PRO A 88 -11.92 -14.92 -5.50
N ILE A 89 -12.17 -14.70 -4.22
CA ILE A 89 -11.42 -13.77 -3.37
C ILE A 89 -11.35 -14.34 -1.94
N THR A 90 -10.19 -14.26 -1.30
CA THR A 90 -10.03 -14.70 0.09
C THR A 90 -10.52 -13.63 1.08
N LEU A 91 -10.70 -14.03 2.35
CA LEU A 91 -11.05 -13.10 3.41
C LEU A 91 -9.97 -12.02 3.59
N GLU A 92 -8.69 -12.38 3.57
CA GLU A 92 -7.56 -11.45 3.72
C GLU A 92 -7.52 -10.44 2.55
N GLN A 93 -7.78 -10.91 1.33
CA GLN A 93 -7.90 -10.05 0.15
C GLN A 93 -9.07 -9.06 0.30
N ALA A 94 -10.23 -9.53 0.77
CA ALA A 94 -11.40 -8.69 1.00
C ALA A 94 -11.16 -7.65 2.12
N LEU A 95 -10.56 -8.05 3.25
CA LEU A 95 -10.21 -7.16 4.34
C LEU A 95 -9.16 -6.11 3.91
N SER A 96 -8.16 -6.53 3.14
CA SER A 96 -7.15 -5.63 2.57
C SER A 96 -7.78 -4.64 1.57
N LEU A 97 -8.68 -5.12 0.70
CA LEU A 97 -9.45 -4.27 -0.22
C LEU A 97 -10.30 -3.25 0.56
N ARG A 98 -11.02 -3.68 1.60
CA ARG A 98 -11.82 -2.79 2.46
C ARG A 98 -10.95 -1.69 3.07
N ALA A 99 -9.79 -2.04 3.61
CA ALA A 99 -8.85 -1.08 4.17
C ALA A 99 -8.38 -0.06 3.13
N ALA A 100 -8.05 -0.52 1.91
CA ALA A 100 -7.66 0.35 0.81
C ALA A 100 -8.79 1.30 0.36
N ILE A 101 -10.03 0.81 0.27
CA ILE A 101 -11.20 1.65 -0.06
C ILE A 101 -11.42 2.69 1.04
N ASN A 102 -11.35 2.30 2.31
CA ASN A 102 -11.54 3.24 3.43
C ASN A 102 -10.43 4.30 3.49
N GLN A 103 -9.19 3.95 3.14
CA GLN A 103 -8.11 4.91 2.98
C GLN A 103 -8.39 5.91 1.84
N GLU A 104 -8.83 5.42 0.68
CA GLU A 104 -9.18 6.27 -0.47
C GLU A 104 -10.36 7.20 -0.13
N LYS A 105 -11.41 6.67 0.52
CA LYS A 105 -12.55 7.45 1.03
C LYS A 105 -12.09 8.54 1.99
N SER A 106 -11.17 8.25 2.91
CA SER A 106 -10.61 9.24 3.85
C SER A 106 -9.94 10.41 3.12
N VAL A 107 -9.12 10.11 2.11
CA VAL A 107 -8.44 11.14 1.31
C VAL A 107 -9.43 12.01 0.54
N TYR A 108 -10.39 11.39 -0.17
CA TYR A 108 -11.33 12.14 -1.00
C TYR A 108 -12.44 12.85 -0.23
N SER A 109 -12.81 12.34 0.95
CA SER A 109 -13.81 12.99 1.81
C SER A 109 -13.27 14.25 2.51
N HIS A 110 -11.95 14.44 2.61
CA HIS A 110 -11.35 15.55 3.36
C HIS A 110 -11.89 16.92 2.97
N HIS A 111 -11.88 17.27 1.67
CA HIS A 111 -12.39 18.55 1.18
C HIS A 111 -13.89 18.71 1.49
N ARG A 112 -14.69 17.67 1.20
CA ARG A 112 -16.13 17.65 1.49
C ARG A 112 -16.44 17.87 2.97
N ILE A 113 -15.66 17.27 3.87
CA ILE A 113 -15.79 17.44 5.33
C ILE A 113 -15.47 18.89 5.70
N MET A 114 -14.36 19.43 5.19
CA MET A 114 -13.92 20.79 5.49
C MET A 114 -14.88 21.86 4.98
N ASP A 115 -15.49 21.67 3.81
CA ASP A 115 -16.51 22.58 3.26
C ASP A 115 -17.75 22.65 4.16
N ARG A 116 -18.08 21.52 4.82
CA ARG A 116 -19.22 21.40 5.72
C ARG A 116 -18.89 21.67 7.20
N LYS A 117 -17.66 22.08 7.54
CA LYS A 117 -17.21 22.20 8.93
C LYS A 117 -18.08 23.09 9.82
N LYS A 118 -18.68 24.15 9.26
CA LYS A 118 -19.60 25.04 10.00
C LYS A 118 -20.92 24.35 10.34
N ASP A 119 -21.49 23.59 9.40
CA ASP A 119 -22.71 22.79 9.62
C ASP A 119 -22.45 21.67 10.64
N LEU A 120 -21.31 20.98 10.48
CA LEU A 120 -20.87 19.93 11.42
C LEU A 120 -20.73 20.46 12.84
N LYS A 121 -20.04 21.61 13.01
CA LYS A 121 -19.93 22.28 14.31
C LYS A 121 -21.31 22.61 14.90
N ARG A 122 -22.19 23.22 14.11
CA ARG A 122 -23.54 23.60 14.57
C ARG A 122 -24.33 22.38 15.07
N ARG A 123 -24.33 21.28 14.31
CA ARG A 123 -25.03 20.04 14.70
C ARG A 123 -24.42 19.42 15.96
N TYR A 124 -23.08 19.36 16.02
CA TYR A 124 -22.36 18.87 17.18
C TYR A 124 -22.72 19.69 18.44
N ASP A 125 -22.62 21.01 18.36
CA ASP A 125 -22.97 21.90 19.47
C ASP A 125 -24.46 21.72 19.90
N ASN A 126 -25.35 21.38 18.97
CA ASN A 126 -26.77 21.09 19.22
C ASN A 126 -27.06 19.68 19.78
N GLY A 127 -26.05 18.85 20.00
CA GLY A 127 -26.24 17.52 20.62
C GLY A 127 -25.94 16.32 19.73
N THR A 128 -25.73 16.49 18.43
CA THR A 128 -25.45 15.34 17.54
C THR A 128 -24.10 14.70 17.85
N ASP A 129 -24.08 13.37 17.93
CA ASP A 129 -22.88 12.57 18.20
C ASP A 129 -21.92 12.50 17.00
N ILE A 130 -20.63 12.31 17.30
CA ILE A 130 -19.56 12.31 16.30
C ILE A 130 -19.73 11.21 15.25
N LEU A 131 -20.23 10.03 15.65
CA LEU A 131 -20.46 8.91 14.73
C LEU A 131 -21.62 9.18 13.78
N GLU A 132 -22.67 9.87 14.25
CA GLU A 132 -23.77 10.28 13.40
C GLU A 132 -23.31 11.33 12.38
N LEU A 133 -22.51 12.31 12.83
CA LEU A 133 -21.89 13.29 11.94
C LEU A 133 -20.98 12.62 10.90
N ALA A 134 -20.18 11.64 11.30
CA ALA A 134 -19.33 10.83 10.42
C ALA A 134 -20.14 10.08 9.36
N LYS A 135 -21.27 9.48 9.74
CA LYS A 135 -22.21 8.84 8.80
C LYS A 135 -22.79 9.85 7.80
N ILE A 136 -23.19 11.04 8.27
CA ILE A 136 -23.76 12.10 7.40
C ILE A 136 -22.79 12.49 6.29
N VAL A 137 -21.51 12.68 6.61
CA VAL A 137 -20.50 13.09 5.62
C VAL A 137 -19.72 11.92 5.01
N ASP A 138 -20.05 10.67 5.38
CA ASP A 138 -19.32 9.45 5.03
C ASP A 138 -17.80 9.67 5.09
N GLY A 139 -17.34 10.07 6.27
CA GLY A 139 -15.97 10.49 6.52
C GLY A 139 -15.42 9.89 7.81
N PRO A 140 -14.10 9.79 7.96
CA PRO A 140 -13.47 9.25 9.16
C PRO A 140 -13.84 10.09 10.40
N PRO A 141 -14.33 9.48 11.50
CA PRO A 141 -14.78 10.19 12.69
C PRO A 141 -13.76 11.20 13.25
N VAL A 142 -12.47 10.86 13.30
CA VAL A 142 -11.43 11.76 13.81
C VAL A 142 -11.25 12.97 12.89
N ASN A 143 -11.40 12.80 11.57
CA ASN A 143 -11.34 13.91 10.62
C ASN A 143 -12.57 14.82 10.70
N VAL A 144 -13.75 14.28 11.00
CA VAL A 144 -14.94 15.08 11.32
C VAL A 144 -14.72 15.88 12.60
N PHE A 145 -14.15 15.26 13.63
CA PHE A 145 -13.83 15.94 14.89
C PHE A 145 -12.81 17.08 14.66
N ARG A 146 -11.76 16.83 13.88
CA ARG A 146 -10.79 17.87 13.45
C ARG A 146 -11.47 19.03 12.72
N ALA A 147 -12.46 18.76 11.87
CA ALA A 147 -13.21 19.80 11.17
C ALA A 147 -14.05 20.66 12.13
N ILE A 148 -14.67 20.05 13.14
CA ILE A 148 -15.40 20.77 14.21
C ILE A 148 -14.45 21.70 14.98
N LEU A 149 -13.29 21.20 15.39
CA LEU A 149 -12.28 22.02 16.08
C LEU A 149 -11.73 23.14 15.17
N SER A 150 -11.53 22.87 13.88
CA SER A 150 -11.15 23.90 12.91
C SER A 150 -12.23 24.98 12.75
N ALA A 151 -13.51 24.60 12.77
CA ALA A 151 -14.64 25.54 12.73
C ALA A 151 -14.77 26.38 14.01
N ARG A 152 -14.17 25.94 15.13
CA ARG A 152 -13.98 26.72 16.36
C ARG A 152 -12.73 27.63 16.31
N ASN A 153 -12.15 27.83 15.13
CA ASN A 153 -10.94 28.64 14.88
C ASN A 153 -9.68 28.11 15.57
N PHE A 154 -9.60 26.81 15.88
CA PHE A 154 -8.36 26.23 16.39
C PHE A 154 -7.36 26.02 15.25
N GLY A 155 -6.13 26.50 15.44
CA GLY A 155 -5.03 26.28 14.49
C GLY A 155 -4.58 24.81 14.45
N LYS A 156 -3.96 24.39 13.34
CA LYS A 156 -3.50 23.00 13.11
C LYS A 156 -2.65 22.45 14.27
N ASN A 157 -1.70 23.25 14.77
CA ASN A 157 -0.83 22.85 15.87
C ASN A 157 -1.62 22.67 17.18
N ARG A 158 -2.54 23.59 17.49
CA ARG A 158 -3.41 23.48 18.66
C ARG A 158 -4.28 22.22 18.60
N ILE A 159 -4.88 21.94 17.44
CA ILE A 159 -5.66 20.71 17.24
C ILE A 159 -4.78 19.49 17.49
N LYS A 160 -3.59 19.42 16.86
CA LYS A 160 -2.65 18.31 17.06
C LYS A 160 -2.31 18.10 18.54
N THR A 161 -2.06 19.17 19.29
CA THR A 161 -1.79 19.09 20.74
C THR A 161 -3.01 18.58 21.51
N LEU A 162 -4.22 19.08 21.23
CA LEU A 162 -5.43 18.62 21.91
C LEU A 162 -5.74 17.15 21.67
N LEU A 163 -5.49 16.63 20.46
CA LEU A 163 -5.69 15.20 20.17
C LEU A 163 -4.63 14.32 20.85
N LYS A 164 -3.43 14.84 21.10
CA LYS A 164 -2.40 14.14 21.88
C LYS A 164 -2.65 14.19 23.38
N GLU A 165 -3.30 15.25 23.85
CA GLU A 165 -3.61 15.47 25.27
C GLU A 165 -5.11 15.76 25.45
N PRO A 166 -5.99 14.75 25.27
CA PRO A 166 -7.43 14.97 25.27
C PRO A 166 -8.00 15.51 26.59
N SER A 167 -7.28 15.33 27.70
CA SER A 167 -7.63 15.86 29.02
C SER A 167 -7.71 17.39 29.08
N ARG A 168 -7.18 18.09 28.08
CA ARG A 168 -7.29 19.57 27.97
C ARG A 168 -8.59 20.04 27.31
N MET A 169 -9.43 19.12 26.83
CA MET A 169 -10.73 19.43 26.25
C MET A 169 -11.83 19.42 27.32
N ASN A 170 -13.02 19.93 27.00
CA ASN A 170 -14.17 19.72 27.89
C ASN A 170 -14.60 18.24 27.86
N ASN A 171 -15.37 17.81 28.87
CA ASN A 171 -15.77 16.41 29.05
C ASN A 171 -16.42 15.82 27.79
N ARG A 172 -17.31 16.58 27.12
CA ARG A 172 -17.98 16.11 25.91
C ARG A 172 -17.01 15.89 24.76
N ASP A 173 -16.14 16.85 24.50
CA ASP A 173 -15.12 16.76 23.45
C ASP A 173 -14.13 15.62 23.73
N GLN A 174 -13.79 15.38 24.99
CA GLN A 174 -12.94 14.25 25.38
C GLN A 174 -13.63 12.90 25.12
N GLU A 175 -14.88 12.75 25.55
CA GLU A 175 -15.69 11.55 25.34
C GLU A 175 -15.91 11.26 23.84
N GLN A 176 -16.33 12.27 23.09
CA GLN A 176 -16.59 12.14 21.66
C GLN A 176 -15.31 11.92 20.86
N PHE A 177 -14.17 12.50 21.29
CA PHE A 177 -12.89 12.19 20.66
C PHE A 177 -12.51 10.73 20.88
N LYS A 178 -12.69 10.17 22.08
CA LYS A 178 -12.42 8.75 22.35
C LYS A 178 -13.27 7.84 21.47
N ILE A 179 -14.58 8.11 21.37
CA ILE A 179 -15.49 7.38 20.47
C ILE A 179 -15.04 7.48 19.01
N ALA A 180 -14.59 8.66 18.59
CA ALA A 180 -14.08 8.86 17.24
C ALA A 180 -12.79 8.08 16.97
N GLU A 181 -11.88 8.08 17.94
CA GLU A 181 -10.60 7.38 17.87
C GLU A 181 -10.78 5.86 17.78
N ASP A 182 -11.65 5.29 18.63
CA ASP A 182 -11.99 3.86 18.62
C ASP A 182 -12.65 3.42 17.30
N ALA A 183 -13.40 4.32 16.65
CA ALA A 183 -14.14 4.07 15.42
C ALA A 183 -13.42 4.49 14.13
N ASP A 184 -12.15 4.92 14.19
CA ASP A 184 -11.40 5.44 13.04
C ASP A 184 -10.02 4.80 12.92
N ARG A 185 -10.00 3.57 12.40
CA ARG A 185 -8.75 2.85 12.13
C ARG A 185 -7.90 3.58 11.09
N VAL A 186 -8.50 4.29 10.13
CA VAL A 186 -7.76 4.93 9.03
C VAL A 186 -6.93 6.12 9.53
N SER A 187 -7.47 6.90 10.46
CA SER A 187 -6.77 8.05 11.04
C SER A 187 -5.86 7.68 12.22
N ASN A 188 -6.07 6.52 12.84
CA ASN A 188 -5.37 6.06 14.04
C ASN A 188 -4.70 4.68 13.87
N VAL A 189 -4.07 4.42 12.71
CA VAL A 189 -3.41 3.13 12.45
C VAL A 189 -2.18 2.99 13.35
N ASP A 190 -2.18 2.03 14.28
CA ASP A 190 -0.94 1.44 14.78
C ASP A 190 -0.32 0.63 13.65
N GLN A 191 0.84 1.08 13.17
CA GLN A 191 1.52 0.48 12.02
C GLN A 191 2.61 -0.51 12.43
N THR A 192 2.90 -0.65 13.73
CA THR A 192 4.04 -1.42 14.23
C THR A 192 4.01 -2.85 13.71
N GLU A 193 2.88 -3.51 13.88
CA GLU A 193 2.66 -4.89 13.45
C GLU A 193 2.61 -5.05 11.93
N THR A 194 1.99 -4.09 11.23
CA THR A 194 1.97 -4.08 9.76
C THR A 194 3.37 -3.93 9.18
N HIS A 195 4.24 -3.16 9.84
CA HIS A 195 5.65 -3.04 9.46
C HIS A 195 6.40 -4.34 9.71
N ILE A 196 6.25 -4.97 10.88
CA ILE A 196 6.87 -6.28 11.16
C ILE A 196 6.47 -7.32 10.12
N ALA A 197 5.18 -7.42 9.79
CA ALA A 197 4.70 -8.38 8.79
C ALA A 197 5.17 -8.03 7.36
N ALA A 198 5.38 -6.75 7.06
CA ALA A 198 5.98 -6.32 5.79
C ALA A 198 7.46 -6.69 5.72
N ASP A 199 8.24 -6.43 6.78
CA ASP A 199 9.66 -6.79 6.88
C ASP A 199 9.85 -8.30 6.74
N LEU A 200 9.02 -9.11 7.43
CA LEU A 200 9.04 -10.57 7.30
C LEU A 200 8.70 -11.04 5.87
N PHE A 201 7.81 -10.35 5.18
CA PHE A 201 7.49 -10.67 3.79
C PHE A 201 8.65 -10.33 2.84
N GLU A 202 9.37 -9.24 3.08
CA GLU A 202 10.59 -8.89 2.36
C GLU A 202 11.68 -9.96 2.57
N ASP A 203 11.88 -10.42 3.80
CA ASP A 203 12.84 -11.49 4.13
C ASP A 203 12.49 -12.81 3.44
N VAL A 204 11.22 -13.17 3.44
CA VAL A 204 10.70 -14.37 2.72
C VAL A 204 11.00 -14.29 1.22
N LEU A 205 10.83 -13.12 0.60
CA LEU A 205 11.19 -12.92 -0.80
C LEU A 205 12.71 -13.01 -1.04
N CYS A 206 13.51 -12.39 -0.16
CA CYS A 206 14.96 -12.48 -0.24
C CYS A 206 15.42 -13.95 -0.18
N ASN A 207 14.92 -14.71 0.79
CA ASN A 207 15.25 -16.13 0.94
C ASN A 207 14.85 -16.95 -0.29
N HIS A 208 13.70 -16.65 -0.90
CA HIS A 208 13.27 -17.33 -2.13
C HIS A 208 14.25 -17.06 -3.29
N PHE A 209 14.58 -15.79 -3.57
CA PHE A 209 15.53 -15.47 -4.65
C PHE A 209 16.95 -15.97 -4.36
N ASP A 210 17.39 -15.92 -3.09
CA ASP A 210 18.68 -16.48 -2.64
C ASP A 210 18.72 -18.00 -2.89
N SER A 211 17.63 -18.73 -2.61
CA SER A 211 17.54 -20.18 -2.84
C SER A 211 17.64 -20.58 -4.32
N LEU A 212 17.28 -19.66 -5.22
CA LEU A 212 17.43 -19.82 -6.67
C LEU A 212 18.83 -19.43 -7.18
N GLY A 213 19.72 -18.99 -6.29
CA GLY A 213 21.07 -18.54 -6.64
C GLY A 213 21.10 -17.24 -7.44
N ILE A 214 20.07 -16.40 -7.29
CA ILE A 214 19.97 -15.10 -7.96
C ILE A 214 20.66 -14.04 -7.10
N ARG A 215 21.56 -13.25 -7.69
CA ARG A 215 22.29 -12.21 -6.96
C ARG A 215 21.52 -10.90 -6.96
N PHE A 216 21.38 -10.31 -5.79
CA PHE A 216 20.75 -9.01 -5.61
C PHE A 216 21.37 -8.26 -4.44
N ARG A 217 21.03 -6.98 -4.33
CA ARG A 217 21.27 -6.16 -3.15
C ARG A 217 19.97 -5.85 -2.44
N ARG A 218 20.00 -5.88 -1.11
CA ARG A 218 18.86 -5.59 -0.24
C ARG A 218 18.74 -4.09 0.01
N GLN A 219 17.54 -3.64 0.39
CA GLN A 219 17.26 -2.25 0.77
C GLN A 219 18.28 -1.69 1.79
N ALA A 220 18.61 -2.46 2.83
CA ALA A 220 19.52 -2.00 3.89
C ALA A 220 20.92 -1.64 3.37
N GLU A 221 21.43 -2.40 2.40
CA GLU A 221 22.72 -2.13 1.77
C GLU A 221 22.68 -0.86 0.91
N LEU A 222 21.60 -0.67 0.17
CA LEU A 222 21.38 0.51 -0.67
C LEU A 222 21.21 1.78 0.17
N VAL A 223 20.47 1.68 1.28
CA VAL A 223 20.29 2.79 2.24
C VAL A 223 21.64 3.23 2.78
N LYS A 224 22.47 2.28 3.24
CA LYS A 224 23.78 2.58 3.82
C LYS A 224 24.67 3.34 2.83
N GLU A 225 24.82 2.80 1.62
CA GLU A 225 25.64 3.41 0.56
C GLU A 225 25.14 4.81 0.17
N GLN A 226 23.82 4.98 0.01
CA GLN A 226 23.25 6.26 -0.42
C GLN A 226 23.30 7.31 0.68
N VAL A 227 23.16 6.93 1.95
CA VAL A 227 23.36 7.87 3.06
C VAL A 227 24.81 8.34 3.14
N GLU A 228 25.78 7.43 2.94
CA GLU A 228 27.20 7.77 2.92
C GLU A 228 27.56 8.73 1.78
N LEU A 229 26.96 8.56 0.59
CA LEU A 229 27.27 9.37 -0.60
C LEU A 229 26.44 10.65 -0.70
N GLU A 230 25.15 10.60 -0.35
CA GLU A 230 24.15 11.63 -0.68
C GLU A 230 23.47 12.22 0.57
N GLY A 231 23.81 11.72 1.76
CA GLY A 231 23.23 12.15 3.04
C GLY A 231 21.78 11.71 3.28
N ARG A 232 21.18 10.96 2.33
CA ARG A 232 19.82 10.42 2.45
C ARG A 232 19.59 9.24 1.49
N PRO A 233 18.63 8.35 1.79
CA PRO A 233 18.13 7.38 0.82
C PRO A 233 17.47 8.08 -0.38
N ILE A 234 17.73 7.61 -1.60
CA ILE A 234 17.16 8.14 -2.84
C ILE A 234 16.33 7.07 -3.57
N ARG A 235 16.92 5.89 -3.84
CA ARG A 235 16.29 4.80 -4.59
C ARG A 235 16.67 3.46 -3.97
N THR A 236 15.77 2.93 -3.16
CA THR A 236 16.02 1.73 -2.37
C THR A 236 14.87 0.74 -2.59
N PRO A 237 14.79 0.08 -3.76
CA PRO A 237 13.91 -1.08 -3.89
C PRO A 237 14.33 -2.17 -2.89
N ASP A 238 13.40 -3.05 -2.55
CA ASP A 238 13.65 -4.12 -1.58
C ASP A 238 14.70 -5.11 -2.09
N LEU A 239 14.64 -5.41 -3.39
CA LEU A 239 15.66 -6.18 -4.11
C LEU A 239 16.11 -5.43 -5.37
N LEU A 240 17.42 -5.24 -5.54
CA LEU A 240 18.05 -4.75 -6.77
C LEU A 240 18.92 -5.86 -7.38
N PHE A 241 18.55 -6.39 -8.55
CA PHE A 241 19.22 -7.54 -9.15
C PHE A 241 20.55 -7.18 -9.80
N LEU A 242 21.56 -8.01 -9.54
CA LEU A 242 22.91 -7.93 -10.11
C LEU A 242 23.10 -8.84 -11.34
N ASP A 243 22.07 -9.62 -11.68
CA ASP A 243 21.97 -10.45 -12.87
C ASP A 243 20.86 -9.96 -13.82
N ASP A 244 20.91 -10.39 -15.08
CA ASP A 244 19.83 -10.15 -16.04
C ASP A 244 18.68 -11.15 -15.80
N LEU A 245 17.88 -10.86 -14.77
CA LEU A 245 16.72 -11.68 -14.41
C LEU A 245 15.53 -11.42 -15.35
N ARG A 246 14.98 -12.49 -15.92
CA ARG A 246 13.72 -12.50 -16.67
C ARG A 246 12.68 -13.28 -15.88
N ILE A 247 11.61 -12.60 -15.49
CA ILE A 247 10.45 -13.22 -14.84
C ILE A 247 9.35 -13.29 -15.89
N ASN A 248 8.89 -14.50 -16.22
CA ASN A 248 7.91 -14.73 -17.30
C ASN A 248 8.36 -14.11 -18.64
N GLY A 249 9.66 -14.21 -18.95
CA GLY A 249 10.27 -13.65 -20.16
C GLY A 249 10.51 -12.12 -20.13
N VAL A 250 9.99 -11.39 -19.15
CA VAL A 250 10.13 -9.93 -19.06
C VAL A 250 11.30 -9.56 -18.14
N PRO A 251 12.22 -8.66 -18.55
CA PRO A 251 13.33 -8.23 -17.70
C PRO A 251 12.87 -7.57 -16.40
N CYS A 252 13.53 -7.92 -15.31
CA CYS A 252 13.25 -7.45 -13.96
C CYS A 252 14.56 -7.01 -13.30
N ALA A 253 14.78 -5.70 -13.23
CA ALA A 253 15.97 -5.13 -12.61
C ALA A 253 15.82 -4.96 -11.09
N TRP A 254 14.59 -4.85 -10.58
CA TRP A 254 14.29 -4.61 -9.18
C TRP A 254 12.92 -5.18 -8.79
N ILE A 255 12.76 -5.52 -7.51
CA ILE A 255 11.49 -5.89 -6.88
C ILE A 255 11.22 -4.98 -5.68
N ASP A 256 9.95 -4.63 -5.52
CA ASP A 256 9.43 -3.97 -4.32
C ASP A 256 8.19 -4.74 -3.83
N ALA A 257 8.18 -5.10 -2.55
CA ALA A 257 7.21 -5.94 -1.91
C ALA A 257 6.07 -5.11 -1.32
N LYS A 258 4.84 -5.63 -1.40
CA LYS A 258 3.66 -5.01 -0.80
C LYS A 258 2.91 -6.03 0.04
N HIS A 259 2.88 -5.79 1.35
CA HIS A 259 2.12 -6.57 2.32
C HIS A 259 0.60 -6.27 2.28
N PHE A 260 0.01 -6.09 1.11
CA PHE A 260 -1.42 -5.81 0.95
C PHE A 260 -1.93 -6.26 -0.42
N PHE A 261 -3.24 -6.26 -0.62
CA PHE A 261 -3.86 -6.58 -1.89
C PHE A 261 -3.69 -5.44 -2.90
N GLY A 262 -3.15 -5.76 -4.08
CA GLY A 262 -2.94 -4.84 -5.20
C GLY A 262 -4.25 -4.42 -5.86
N SER A 263 -5.01 -3.53 -5.21
CA SER A 263 -6.30 -3.07 -5.71
C SER A 263 -6.20 -2.07 -6.88
N ALA A 264 -7.12 -2.15 -7.82
CA ALA A 264 -7.29 -1.21 -8.93
C ALA A 264 -7.94 0.13 -8.50
N LEU A 265 -7.60 0.61 -7.31
CA LEU A 265 -8.07 1.87 -6.74
C LEU A 265 -7.16 3.04 -7.14
N SER A 266 -7.73 4.24 -7.23
CA SER A 266 -7.05 5.38 -7.85
C SER A 266 -5.92 5.96 -6.99
N PHE A 267 -6.13 6.04 -5.68
CA PHE A 267 -5.20 6.57 -4.70
C PHE A 267 -3.97 5.67 -4.51
N PRO A 268 -4.10 4.37 -4.14
CA PRO A 268 -2.94 3.50 -3.98
C PRO A 268 -2.18 3.32 -5.30
N ARG A 269 -2.87 3.16 -6.43
CA ARG A 269 -2.21 3.06 -7.75
C ARG A 269 -1.33 4.26 -8.06
N LYS A 270 -1.81 5.49 -7.82
CA LYS A 270 -1.01 6.72 -8.04
C LYS A 270 0.21 6.77 -7.12
N LYS A 271 0.09 6.32 -5.88
CA LYS A 271 1.21 6.26 -4.92
C LYS A 271 2.27 5.26 -5.39
N THR A 272 1.85 4.05 -5.76
CA THR A 272 2.73 3.00 -6.28
C THR A 272 3.39 3.41 -7.58
N GLN A 273 2.65 3.99 -8.54
CA GLN A 273 3.24 4.44 -9.81
C GLN A 273 4.33 5.49 -9.61
N LYS A 274 4.19 6.41 -8.64
CA LYS A 274 5.26 7.37 -8.31
C LYS A 274 6.53 6.68 -7.81
N GLN A 275 6.38 5.59 -7.05
CA GLN A 275 7.52 4.79 -6.59
C GLN A 275 8.18 4.07 -7.76
N ILE A 276 7.38 3.38 -8.58
CA ILE A 276 7.84 2.69 -9.79
C ILE A 276 8.62 3.64 -10.70
N ASN A 277 8.06 4.83 -10.99
CA ASN A 277 8.71 5.80 -11.87
C ASN A 277 10.15 6.13 -11.42
N ARG A 278 10.39 6.27 -10.11
CA ARG A 278 11.73 6.56 -9.56
C ARG A 278 12.71 5.41 -9.79
N TYR A 279 12.25 4.17 -9.66
CA TYR A 279 13.07 2.99 -9.90
C TYR A 279 13.30 2.77 -11.39
N THR A 280 12.26 2.89 -12.21
CA THR A 280 12.37 2.73 -13.67
C THR A 280 13.28 3.76 -14.31
N GLU A 281 13.31 4.97 -13.75
CA GLU A 281 14.23 6.02 -14.19
C GLU A 281 15.69 5.66 -13.95
N ALA A 282 16.02 4.89 -12.90
CA ALA A 282 17.39 4.46 -12.64
C ALA A 282 17.72 3.11 -13.30
N TYR A 283 16.84 2.13 -13.13
CA TYR A 283 17.15 0.72 -13.33
C TYR A 283 16.42 0.09 -14.51
N GLY A 284 15.38 0.73 -15.05
CA GLY A 284 14.49 0.14 -16.05
C GLY A 284 13.36 -0.71 -15.45
N GLN A 285 12.81 -1.63 -16.24
CA GLN A 285 11.69 -2.50 -15.88
C GLN A 285 11.94 -3.27 -14.57
N GLY A 286 10.93 -3.38 -13.72
CA GLY A 286 10.97 -4.20 -12.51
C GLY A 286 9.66 -4.94 -12.25
N ALA A 287 9.41 -5.28 -10.99
CA ALA A 287 8.16 -5.91 -10.57
C ALA A 287 7.73 -5.46 -9.17
N ILE A 288 6.42 -5.52 -8.92
CA ILE A 288 5.82 -5.40 -7.59
C ILE A 288 5.25 -6.76 -7.21
N ILE A 289 5.64 -7.29 -6.05
CA ILE A 289 5.07 -8.53 -5.51
C ILE A 289 4.07 -8.17 -4.41
N TYR A 290 2.81 -8.55 -4.61
CA TYR A 290 1.74 -8.35 -3.63
C TYR A 290 1.49 -9.63 -2.81
N ARG A 291 1.62 -9.55 -1.48
CA ARG A 291 1.37 -10.70 -0.58
C ARG A 291 -0.03 -11.27 -0.74
N HIS A 292 -1.04 -10.42 -0.83
CA HIS A 292 -2.42 -10.88 -1.00
C HIS A 292 -2.82 -10.96 -2.47
N GLY A 293 -1.87 -10.96 -3.39
CA GLY A 293 -2.13 -10.89 -4.82
C GLY A 293 -2.69 -9.53 -5.26
N PHE A 294 -3.17 -9.46 -6.49
CA PHE A 294 -3.55 -8.20 -7.12
C PHE A 294 -4.77 -8.34 -8.02
N CYS A 295 -5.38 -7.21 -8.36
CA CYS A 295 -6.48 -7.11 -9.30
C CYS A 295 -5.95 -7.02 -10.75
N ASP A 296 -6.53 -7.77 -11.69
CA ASP A 296 -6.12 -7.73 -13.11
C ASP A 296 -6.25 -6.32 -13.73
N GLY A 297 -7.22 -5.53 -13.25
CA GLY A 297 -7.43 -4.14 -13.63
C GLY A 297 -6.41 -3.16 -13.06
N LEU A 298 -5.51 -3.59 -12.17
CA LEU A 298 -4.44 -2.75 -11.66
C LEU A 298 -3.40 -2.52 -12.76
N ASN A 299 -3.35 -1.30 -13.28
CA ASN A 299 -2.40 -0.93 -14.32
C ASN A 299 -1.22 -0.12 -13.73
N LEU A 300 -0.02 -0.64 -13.90
CA LEU A 300 1.26 -0.06 -13.48
C LEU A 300 2.22 -0.12 -14.67
N GLN A 301 2.74 1.02 -15.09
CA GLN A 301 3.69 1.11 -16.20
C GLN A 301 5.12 0.96 -15.67
N GLY A 302 5.97 0.23 -16.38
CA GLY A 302 7.37 0.01 -16.00
C GLY A 302 7.58 -1.06 -14.91
N ALA A 303 6.53 -1.77 -14.51
CA ALA A 303 6.63 -2.87 -13.56
C ALA A 303 5.59 -3.96 -13.78
N GLN A 304 6.04 -5.20 -13.76
CA GLN A 304 5.14 -6.37 -13.68
C GLN A 304 4.44 -6.41 -12.33
N LYS A 305 3.27 -7.05 -12.28
CA LYS A 305 2.57 -7.36 -11.03
C LYS A 305 2.64 -8.85 -10.82
N LEU A 306 3.10 -9.23 -9.65
CA LEU A 306 3.24 -10.61 -9.23
C LEU A 306 2.49 -10.80 -7.90
N ASP A 307 2.13 -12.03 -7.60
CA ASP A 307 1.60 -12.42 -6.30
C ASP A 307 2.60 -13.33 -5.58
N SER A 308 2.37 -13.58 -4.29
CA SER A 308 3.25 -14.42 -3.48
C SER A 308 2.98 -15.93 -3.63
N GLY A 309 2.16 -16.37 -4.60
CA GLY A 309 1.79 -17.78 -4.76
C GLY A 309 2.99 -18.74 -4.86
N PRO A 310 4.07 -18.41 -5.58
CA PRO A 310 5.26 -19.26 -5.68
C PRO A 310 6.16 -19.30 -4.43
N VAL A 311 5.83 -18.53 -3.38
CA VAL A 311 6.72 -18.27 -2.26
C VAL A 311 6.20 -18.99 -1.01
N ASP A 312 7.12 -19.60 -0.24
CA ASP A 312 6.76 -20.22 1.04
C ASP A 312 6.48 -19.14 2.10
N LEU A 313 5.21 -19.05 2.52
CA LEU A 313 4.74 -18.09 3.51
C LEU A 313 4.70 -18.65 4.94
N SER A 314 5.25 -19.84 5.20
CA SER A 314 5.17 -20.51 6.51
C SER A 314 5.64 -19.61 7.67
N LEU A 315 6.73 -18.86 7.49
CA LEU A 315 7.22 -17.88 8.48
C LEU A 315 6.18 -16.81 8.84
N LEU A 316 5.40 -16.36 7.86
CA LEU A 316 4.32 -15.39 8.09
C LEU A 316 3.11 -16.04 8.74
N THR A 317 2.82 -17.30 8.41
CA THR A 317 1.74 -18.07 9.05
C THR A 317 2.05 -18.29 10.53
N GLU A 318 3.25 -18.76 10.86
CA GLU A 318 3.72 -18.93 12.24
C GLU A 318 3.69 -17.62 13.03
N HIS A 319 4.11 -16.51 12.41
CA HIS A 319 4.02 -15.20 13.05
C HIS A 319 2.58 -14.80 13.39
N ASN A 320 1.60 -15.14 12.54
CA ASN A 320 0.19 -14.84 12.80
C ASN A 320 -0.45 -15.79 13.83
N GLU A 321 -0.05 -17.06 13.83
CA GLU A 321 -0.57 -18.07 14.78
C GLU A 321 -0.09 -17.83 16.21
N ASN A 322 1.18 -17.42 16.40
CA ASN A 322 1.74 -17.08 17.72
C ASN A 322 1.09 -15.85 18.39
N ARG A 323 0.10 -15.26 17.73
CA ARG A 323 -0.63 -14.07 18.19
C ARG A 323 -2.10 -14.33 18.51
N SER A 324 -2.66 -15.47 18.09
CA SER A 324 -4.04 -15.88 18.35
C SER A 324 -4.16 -16.53 19.73
#